data_AF-A0A2V7VVY5-F1
#
_entry.id   AF-A0A2V7VVY5-F1
#
_cell.length_a   1.000
_cell.length_b   1.000
_cell.length_c   1.000
_cell.angle_alpha   90.00
_cell.angle_beta   90.00
_cell.angle_gamma   90.00
#
_symmetry.space_group_name_H-M   'P 1'
#
loop_
_entity.id
_entity.type
_entity.pdbx_description
1 polymer ?
#
loop_
_entity_poly.entity_id
_entity_poly.type
_entity_poly.pdbx_seq_one_letter_code
_entity_poly.pdbx_strand_id
1 'polypeptide(L)'
;MGGGLIDDLKGVNGFVAQASPMEPKNKPDDAPKEQYANLKAQCTYMLAALVNKHGMAIDLTAVELPPDVTVSQFKQMLIEDLEQMKRKDADKDGKLKIVPKDEVKERLGRSPDFGDDLMMRMFFELKPVSSGAMPPPTTGLVKPFYPDLRV
;
A
#
# COMPACT_ATOMS: atom_id res chain seq x y z
N MET A 1 -4.60 13.67 -7.44
CA MET A 1 -5.22 14.82 -6.75
C MET A 1 -5.64 14.34 -5.37
N GLY A 2 -5.15 14.94 -4.28
CA GLY A 2 -5.47 14.50 -2.91
C GLY A 2 -4.97 15.42 -1.79
N GLY A 3 -4.37 16.57 -2.12
CA GLY A 3 -3.77 17.48 -1.13
C GLY A 3 -4.78 18.10 -0.17
N GLY A 4 -5.94 18.55 -0.66
CA GLY A 4 -6.92 19.26 0.17
C GLY A 4 -7.55 18.42 1.29
N LEU A 5 -7.63 17.09 1.14
CA LEU A 5 -8.21 16.22 2.18
C LEU A 5 -7.31 16.07 3.41
N ILE A 6 -6.00 16.29 3.25
CA ILE A 6 -5.03 16.15 4.33
C ILE A 6 -5.13 17.34 5.28
N ASP A 7 -5.42 18.53 4.75
CA ASP A 7 -5.48 19.77 5.52
C ASP A 7 -6.77 19.86 6.38
N ASP A 8 -7.87 19.28 5.90
CA ASP A 8 -9.17 19.33 6.56
C ASP A 8 -9.41 18.18 7.56
N LEU A 9 -8.67 17.07 7.47
CA LEU A 9 -8.87 15.87 8.29
C LEU A 9 -7.70 15.62 9.26
N LYS A 10 -7.92 15.93 10.53
CA LYS A 10 -6.96 15.63 11.61
C LYS A 10 -6.73 14.13 11.74
N GLY A 11 -5.47 13.73 11.85
CA GLY A 11 -5.07 12.32 12.02
C GLY A 11 -4.85 11.56 10.71
N VAL A 12 -5.06 12.18 9.55
CA VAL A 12 -4.76 11.58 8.25
C VAL A 12 -3.27 11.73 7.94
N ASN A 13 -2.65 10.63 7.51
CA ASN A 13 -1.30 10.64 6.98
C ASN A 13 -1.34 10.69 5.46
N GLY A 14 -0.96 11.82 4.88
CA GLY A 14 -0.82 11.95 3.43
C GLY A 14 0.31 11.08 2.89
N PHE A 15 0.03 10.35 1.81
CA PHE A 15 1.03 9.62 1.03
C PHE A 15 1.24 10.30 -0.31
N VAL A 16 2.48 10.71 -0.60
CA VAL A 16 2.84 11.33 -1.88
C VAL A 16 3.84 10.41 -2.57
N ALA A 17 3.38 9.65 -3.58
CA ALA A 17 4.16 8.62 -4.25
C ALA A 17 5.53 9.09 -4.78
N GLN A 18 5.59 10.34 -5.30
CA GLN A 18 6.80 10.95 -5.86
C GLN A 18 7.65 11.70 -4.82
N ALA A 19 7.28 11.67 -3.54
CA ALA A 19 8.09 12.27 -2.50
C ALA A 19 9.44 11.54 -2.34
N SER A 20 10.39 12.22 -1.71
CA SER A 20 11.67 11.62 -1.36
C SER A 20 11.48 10.39 -0.45
N PRO A 21 12.29 9.33 -0.61
CA PRO A 21 12.33 8.22 0.33
C PRO A 21 12.65 8.68 1.76
N MET A 22 12.20 7.91 2.75
CA MET A 22 12.40 8.18 4.18
C MET A 22 13.57 7.38 4.75
N GLU A 23 14.19 7.89 5.81
CA GLU A 23 15.23 7.16 6.53
C GLU A 23 14.68 5.85 7.11
N PRO A 24 15.36 4.71 6.93
CA PRO A 24 14.97 3.46 7.55
C PRO A 24 15.18 3.57 9.07
N LYS A 25 14.09 3.58 9.84
CA LYS A 25 14.13 3.61 11.30
C LYS A 25 14.27 2.18 11.84
N ASN A 26 15.51 1.73 12.03
CA ASN A 26 15.89 0.56 12.83
C ASN A 26 15.67 -0.85 12.23
N LYS A 27 15.68 -1.01 10.90
CA LYS A 27 15.76 -2.34 10.26
C LYS A 27 17.12 -2.48 9.56
N PRO A 28 18.04 -3.35 10.06
CA PRO A 28 19.38 -3.49 9.49
C PRO A 28 19.39 -3.99 8.03
N ASP A 29 18.31 -4.63 7.60
CA ASP A 29 18.15 -5.18 6.24
C ASP A 29 17.61 -4.14 5.23
N ASP A 30 17.16 -2.96 5.69
CA ASP A 30 16.61 -1.95 4.81
C ASP A 30 17.76 -1.18 4.13
N ALA A 31 17.71 -1.11 2.81
CA ALA A 31 18.64 -0.32 2.03
C ALA A 31 18.59 1.17 2.43
N PRO A 32 19.72 1.91 2.33
CA PRO A 32 19.73 3.35 2.51
C PRO A 32 18.70 4.05 1.62
N LYS A 33 18.07 5.10 2.14
CA LYS A 33 16.99 5.82 1.43
C LYS A 33 17.45 6.33 0.06
N GLU A 34 18.74 6.65 -0.09
CA GLU A 34 19.38 7.16 -1.30
C GLU A 34 19.32 6.17 -2.47
N GLN A 35 19.20 4.87 -2.16
CA GLN A 35 19.10 3.83 -3.17
C GLN A 35 17.74 3.86 -3.88
N TYR A 36 16.69 4.41 -3.28
CA TYR A 36 15.36 4.45 -3.88
C TYR A 36 15.13 5.73 -4.67
N ALA A 37 14.41 5.63 -5.79
CA ALA A 37 14.08 6.79 -6.62
C ALA A 37 13.05 7.72 -5.96
N ASN A 38 12.07 7.15 -5.24
CA ASN A 38 11.00 7.87 -4.56
C ASN A 38 10.39 6.98 -3.46
N LEU A 39 9.48 7.57 -2.67
CA LEU A 39 8.78 6.90 -1.57
C LEU A 39 7.97 5.68 -2.05
N LYS A 40 7.32 5.78 -3.22
CA LYS A 40 6.59 4.63 -3.80
C LYS A 40 7.52 3.44 -4.02
N ALA A 41 8.68 3.66 -4.64
CA ALA A 41 9.66 2.60 -4.86
C ALA A 41 10.09 1.99 -3.51
N GLN A 42 10.45 2.81 -2.52
CA GLN A 42 10.85 2.33 -1.20
C GLN A 42 9.78 1.40 -0.59
N CYS A 43 8.52 1.86 -0.52
CA CYS A 43 7.43 1.06 0.04
C CYS A 43 7.17 -0.23 -0.74
N THR A 44 7.26 -0.23 -2.07
CA THR A 44 7.11 -1.45 -2.89
C THR A 44 8.20 -2.47 -2.61
N TYR A 45 9.47 -2.04 -2.49
CA TYR A 45 10.57 -2.94 -2.17
C TYR A 45 10.46 -3.52 -0.76
N MET A 46 9.98 -2.73 0.21
CA MET A 46 9.68 -3.22 1.56
C MET A 46 8.58 -4.27 1.55
N LEU A 47 7.49 -4.04 0.79
CA LEU A 47 6.42 -5.01 0.63
C LEU A 47 6.96 -6.32 0.05
N ALA A 48 7.74 -6.24 -1.04
CA ALA A 48 8.34 -7.42 -1.66
C ALA A 48 9.24 -8.21 -0.69
N ALA A 49 10.06 -7.51 0.12
CA ALA A 49 10.91 -8.14 1.12
C ALA A 49 10.09 -8.88 2.20
N LEU A 50 8.98 -8.29 2.67
CA LEU A 50 8.09 -8.91 3.65
C LEU A 50 7.35 -10.12 3.08
N VAL A 51 6.83 -10.01 1.85
CA VAL A 51 6.16 -11.12 1.16
C VAL A 51 7.11 -12.30 0.97
N ASN A 52 8.34 -12.05 0.51
CA ASN A 52 9.35 -13.09 0.33
C ASN A 52 9.78 -13.76 1.64
N LYS A 53 9.69 -13.05 2.77
CA LYS A 53 9.94 -13.57 4.12
C LYS A 53 8.70 -14.22 4.76
N HIS A 54 7.58 -14.31 4.05
CA HIS A 54 6.28 -14.74 4.59
C HIS A 54 5.85 -13.94 5.84
N GLY A 55 6.27 -12.68 5.95
CA GLY A 55 5.98 -11.79 7.07
C GLY A 55 4.62 -11.09 7.01
N MET A 56 3.84 -11.35 5.95
CA MET A 56 2.50 -10.80 5.73
C MET A 56 1.59 -11.88 5.14
N ALA A 57 0.33 -11.89 5.56
CA ALA A 57 -0.74 -12.67 4.96
C ALA A 57 -2.01 -11.82 4.89
N ILE A 58 -2.89 -12.15 3.94
CA ILE A 58 -4.18 -11.51 3.76
C ILE A 58 -5.25 -12.54 4.06
N ASP A 59 -6.06 -12.29 5.08
CA ASP A 59 -7.19 -13.13 5.42
C ASP A 59 -8.38 -12.77 4.54
N LEU A 60 -8.61 -13.59 3.52
CA LEU A 60 -9.72 -13.40 2.57
C LEU A 60 -11.09 -13.70 3.16
N THR A 61 -11.17 -14.30 4.35
CA THR A 61 -12.45 -14.59 5.02
C THR A 61 -13.03 -13.37 5.74
N ALA A 62 -12.18 -12.38 6.05
CA ALA A 62 -12.54 -11.15 6.75
C ALA A 62 -12.78 -9.95 5.82
N VAL A 63 -12.73 -10.15 4.50
CA VAL A 63 -12.87 -9.07 3.52
C VAL A 63 -14.35 -8.84 3.19
N GLU A 64 -14.81 -7.60 3.38
CA GLU A 64 -16.10 -7.15 2.86
C GLU A 64 -15.96 -6.88 1.35
N LEU A 65 -16.62 -7.71 0.54
CA LEU A 65 -16.61 -7.59 -0.91
C LEU A 65 -17.94 -7.05 -1.44
N PRO A 66 -17.92 -6.32 -2.56
CA PRO A 66 -19.14 -5.98 -3.28
C PRO A 66 -19.98 -7.23 -3.61
N PRO A 67 -21.32 -7.13 -3.66
CA PRO A 67 -22.20 -8.28 -3.87
C PRO A 67 -21.93 -9.07 -5.16
N ASP A 68 -21.34 -8.41 -6.15
CA ASP A 68 -21.02 -8.92 -7.48
C ASP A 68 -19.60 -9.47 -7.61
N VAL A 69 -18.78 -9.39 -6.55
CA VAL A 69 -17.38 -9.85 -6.56
C VAL A 69 -17.21 -11.05 -5.66
N THR A 70 -16.81 -12.17 -6.25
CA THR A 70 -16.45 -13.38 -5.49
C THR A 70 -15.05 -13.27 -4.89
N VAL A 71 -14.82 -14.00 -3.79
CA VAL A 71 -13.48 -14.11 -3.17
C VAL A 71 -12.41 -14.58 -4.16
N SER A 72 -12.76 -15.48 -5.08
CA SER A 72 -11.82 -15.96 -6.11
C SER A 72 -11.46 -14.85 -7.12
N GLN A 73 -12.43 -14.05 -7.56
CA GLN A 73 -12.18 -12.91 -8.44
C GLN A 73 -11.34 -11.84 -7.74
N PHE A 74 -11.64 -11.54 -6.48
CA PHE A 74 -10.85 -10.62 -5.68
C PHE A 74 -9.40 -11.10 -5.51
N LYS A 75 -9.20 -12.38 -5.17
CA LYS A 75 -7.88 -12.99 -5.09
C LYS A 75 -7.12 -12.88 -6.41
N GLN A 76 -7.78 -13.12 -7.54
CA GLN A 76 -7.18 -13.02 -8.86
C GLN A 76 -6.76 -11.58 -9.18
N MET A 77 -7.62 -10.60 -8.93
CA MET A 77 -7.28 -9.18 -9.11
C MET A 77 -6.09 -8.76 -8.25
N LEU A 78 -6.02 -9.25 -7.01
CA LEU A 78 -4.91 -8.99 -6.11
C LEU A 78 -3.59 -9.57 -6.62
N ILE A 79 -3.62 -10.81 -7.12
CA ILE A 79 -2.44 -11.47 -7.71
C ILE A 79 -1.97 -10.69 -8.93
N GLU A 80 -2.88 -10.33 -9.83
CA GLU A 80 -2.57 -9.53 -11.03
C GLU A 80 -1.91 -8.19 -10.67
N ASP A 81 -2.41 -7.50 -9.65
CA ASP A 81 -1.85 -6.22 -9.20
C ASP A 81 -0.41 -6.41 -8.67
N LEU A 82 -0.22 -7.41 -7.81
CA LEU A 82 1.08 -7.71 -7.21
C LEU A 82 2.11 -8.17 -8.24
N GLU A 83 1.68 -8.93 -9.26
CA GLU A 83 2.55 -9.36 -10.35
C GLU A 83 3.11 -8.19 -11.15
N GLN A 84 2.40 -7.06 -11.24
CA GLN A 84 2.87 -5.88 -11.98
C GLN A 84 3.86 -5.01 -11.18
N MET A 85 4.07 -5.29 -9.89
CA MET A 85 5.03 -4.56 -9.05
C MET A 85 6.48 -4.99 -9.33
N LYS A 86 6.96 -4.69 -10.54
CA LYS A 86 8.30 -5.08 -11.00
C LYS A 86 9.28 -3.91 -10.95
N ARG A 87 10.57 -4.22 -10.85
CA ARG A 87 11.65 -3.24 -11.02
C ARG A 87 11.62 -2.67 -12.44
N LYS A 88 11.83 -1.36 -12.55
CA LYS A 88 12.02 -0.66 -13.84
C LYS A 88 13.52 -0.46 -14.10
N ASP A 89 13.93 -0.61 -15.36
CA ASP A 89 15.33 -0.47 -15.80
C ASP A 89 16.31 -1.34 -14.98
N ALA A 90 16.04 -2.66 -14.89
CA ALA A 90 16.84 -3.56 -14.06
C ALA A 90 18.33 -3.61 -14.45
N ASP A 91 18.63 -3.37 -15.73
CA ASP A 91 19.97 -3.46 -16.32
C ASP A 91 20.78 -2.16 -16.19
N LYS A 92 20.19 -1.08 -15.64
CA LYS A 92 20.88 0.20 -15.46
C LYS A 92 21.34 0.34 -14.02
N ASP A 93 22.62 0.69 -13.87
CA ASP A 93 23.15 1.16 -12.59
C ASP A 93 22.51 2.51 -12.25
N GLY A 94 21.82 2.54 -11.11
CA GLY A 94 21.08 3.71 -10.67
C GLY A 94 20.16 3.40 -9.52
N LYS A 95 19.37 4.40 -9.13
CA LYS A 95 18.38 4.25 -8.06
C LYS A 95 17.36 3.16 -8.41
N LEU A 96 16.97 2.39 -7.40
CA LEU A 96 15.88 1.42 -7.43
C LEU A 96 14.57 2.11 -7.82
N LYS A 97 13.99 1.64 -8.91
CA LYS A 97 12.76 2.14 -9.52
C LYS A 97 11.80 1.00 -9.73
N ILE A 98 10.52 1.32 -9.74
CA ILE A 98 9.44 0.39 -10.07
C ILE A 98 8.73 0.83 -11.34
N VAL A 99 8.00 -0.08 -11.98
CA VAL A 99 7.13 0.25 -13.11
C VAL A 99 6.09 1.30 -12.68
N PRO A 100 5.94 2.42 -13.40
CA PRO A 100 5.00 3.48 -13.05
C PRO A 100 3.55 3.02 -13.20
N LYS A 101 2.64 3.66 -12.45
CA LYS A 101 1.21 3.32 -12.42
C LYS A 101 0.56 3.37 -13.80
N ASP A 102 0.94 4.32 -14.64
CA ASP A 102 0.36 4.48 -15.97
C ASP A 102 0.68 3.27 -16.87
N GLU A 103 1.93 2.79 -16.83
CA GLU A 103 2.38 1.60 -17.57
C GLU A 103 1.72 0.32 -17.03
N VAL A 104 1.52 0.22 -15.70
CA VAL A 104 0.75 -0.90 -15.12
C VAL A 104 -0.71 -0.86 -15.56
N LYS A 105 -1.31 0.34 -15.59
CA LYS A 105 -2.70 0.52 -16.01
C LYS A 105 -2.92 0.16 -17.48
N GLU A 106 -1.98 0.51 -18.35
CA GLU A 106 -2.01 0.09 -19.76
C GLU A 106 -1.96 -1.44 -19.90
N ARG A 107 -1.17 -2.13 -19.06
CA ARG A 107 -1.05 -3.60 -19.08
C ARG A 107 -2.29 -4.32 -18.55
N LEU A 108 -2.87 -3.83 -17.46
CA LEU A 108 -4.01 -4.46 -16.79
C LEU A 108 -5.35 -4.02 -17.38
N GLY A 109 -5.41 -2.91 -18.12
CA GLY A 109 -6.66 -2.26 -18.53
C GLY A 109 -7.44 -1.61 -17.38
N ARG A 110 -6.92 -1.69 -16.15
CA ARG A 110 -7.46 -1.10 -14.92
C ARG A 110 -6.32 -0.61 -14.02
N SER A 111 -6.66 0.21 -13.04
CA SER A 111 -5.69 0.66 -12.04
C SER A 111 -5.37 -0.48 -11.05
N PRO A 112 -4.11 -0.64 -10.61
CA PRO A 112 -3.70 -1.66 -9.64
C PRO A 112 -3.94 -1.19 -8.19
N ASP A 113 -5.19 -0.83 -7.87
CA ASP A 113 -5.48 -0.15 -6.60
C ASP A 113 -5.26 -1.04 -5.37
N PHE A 114 -5.57 -2.34 -5.45
CA PHE A 114 -5.33 -3.27 -4.34
C PHE A 114 -3.84 -3.45 -4.05
N GLY A 115 -3.03 -3.47 -5.11
CA GLY A 115 -1.59 -3.47 -4.97
C GLY A 115 -1.07 -2.16 -4.34
N ASP A 116 -1.52 -1.01 -4.85
CA ASP A 116 -1.12 0.29 -4.30
C ASP A 116 -1.49 0.40 -2.80
N ASP A 117 -2.62 -0.17 -2.36
CA ASP A 117 -3.03 -0.20 -0.95
C ASP A 117 -2.06 -0.98 -0.06
N LEU A 118 -1.68 -2.20 -0.47
CA LEU A 118 -0.70 -3.01 0.25
C LEU A 118 0.67 -2.34 0.32
N MET A 119 1.06 -1.66 -0.76
CA MET A 119 2.28 -0.86 -0.79
C MET A 119 2.20 0.33 0.17
N MET A 120 1.09 1.07 0.16
CA MET A 120 0.89 2.20 1.07
C MET A 120 0.85 1.78 2.54
N ARG A 121 0.41 0.55 2.87
CA ARG A 121 0.52 0.00 4.24
C ARG A 121 1.96 0.00 4.75
N MET A 122 2.97 -0.14 3.88
CA MET A 122 4.39 -0.07 4.28
C MET A 122 4.82 1.32 4.72
N PHE A 123 4.08 2.36 4.36
CA PHE A 123 4.35 3.72 4.84
C PHE A 123 4.37 3.84 6.36
N PHE A 124 3.48 3.11 7.05
CA PHE A 124 3.40 3.11 8.50
C PHE A 124 4.56 2.38 9.18
N GLU A 125 5.30 1.54 8.44
CA GLU A 125 6.54 0.94 8.92
C GLU A 125 7.70 1.97 8.91
N LEU A 126 7.66 2.96 8.01
CA LEU A 126 8.66 4.03 7.90
C LEU A 126 8.36 5.21 8.82
N LYS A 127 7.08 5.59 8.90
CA LYS A 127 6.58 6.65 9.76
C LYS A 127 5.73 6.01 10.87
N PRO A 128 6.35 5.58 11.99
CA PRO A 128 5.56 5.09 13.11
C PRO A 128 4.59 6.18 13.54
N VAL A 129 3.32 5.80 13.72
CA VAL A 129 2.28 6.67 14.26
C VAL A 129 2.85 7.25 15.56
N SER A 130 2.89 8.58 15.70
CA SER A 130 3.36 9.22 16.93
C SER A 130 2.70 8.55 18.12
N SER A 131 3.46 8.28 19.17
CA SER A 131 3.15 7.52 20.39
C SER A 131 1.97 8.03 21.24
N GLY A 132 0.97 8.68 20.66
CA GLY A 132 -0.38 8.61 21.20
C GLY A 132 -0.87 7.17 21.03
N ALA A 133 -1.47 6.62 22.08
CA ALA A 133 -1.96 5.25 22.12
C ALA A 133 -2.61 4.87 20.78
N MET A 134 -2.00 3.93 20.04
CA MET A 134 -2.71 3.31 18.95
C MET A 134 -3.96 2.67 19.56
N PRO A 135 -5.18 3.02 19.11
CA PRO A 135 -6.30 2.17 19.44
C PRO A 135 -5.94 0.75 18.97
N PRO A 136 -6.26 -0.29 19.76
CA PRO A 136 -5.99 -1.66 19.38
C PRO A 136 -6.49 -1.91 17.95
N PRO A 137 -5.81 -2.77 17.15
CA PRO A 137 -6.27 -3.12 15.83
C PRO A 137 -7.75 -3.45 15.91
N THR A 138 -8.56 -2.77 15.10
CA THR A 138 -10.00 -2.72 15.24
C THR A 138 -10.63 -4.07 14.87
N THR A 139 -10.46 -5.07 15.73
CA THR A 139 -11.12 -6.38 15.64
C THR A 139 -12.61 -6.31 15.98
N GLY A 140 -13.24 -5.13 15.95
CA GLY A 140 -14.64 -4.99 16.39
C GLY A 140 -15.32 -3.62 16.24
N LEU A 141 -14.93 -2.75 15.30
CA LEU A 141 -15.72 -1.55 14.97
C LEU A 141 -15.98 -1.47 13.46
N VAL A 142 -16.57 -2.52 12.91
CA VAL A 142 -17.60 -2.30 11.91
C VAL A 142 -18.81 -1.85 12.73
N LYS A 143 -19.14 -0.55 12.72
CA LYS A 143 -20.46 -0.14 13.23
C LYS A 143 -21.48 -0.89 12.37
N PRO A 144 -22.45 -1.62 12.95
CA PRO A 144 -23.47 -2.26 12.14
C PRO A 144 -24.15 -1.19 11.28
N PHE A 145 -24.20 -1.44 9.97
CA PHE A 145 -24.99 -0.66 9.04
C PHE A 145 -26.45 -0.75 9.49
N TYR A 146 -27.03 0.36 9.98
CA TYR A 146 -28.44 0.43 10.34
C TYR A 146 -29.21 0.93 9.10
N PRO A 147 -29.92 0.05 8.37
CA PRO A 147 -30.61 0.41 7.12
C PRO A 147 -31.84 1.31 7.31
N ASP A 148 -32.24 1.63 8.55
CA ASP A 148 -33.55 2.23 8.85
C ASP A 148 -33.54 3.71 9.23
N LEU A 149 -32.43 4.45 9.08
CA LEU A 149 -32.52 5.93 9.10
C LEU A 149 -32.96 6.45 7.74
N ARG A 150 -34.28 6.55 7.55
CA ARG A 150 -34.86 7.44 6.54
C ARG A 150 -34.71 8.88 7.03
N VAL A 151 -34.04 9.71 6.23
CA VAL A 151 -34.17 11.17 6.28
C VAL A 151 -35.48 11.56 5.61
#